data_AF-A0A1L8D7E2-F1
#
_entry.id   AF-A0A1L8D7E2-F1
#
_cell.length_a   1.000
_cell.length_b   1.000
_cell.length_c   1.000
_cell.angle_alpha   90.00
_cell.angle_beta   90.00
_cell.angle_gamma   90.00
#
_symmetry.space_group_name_H-M   'P 1'
#
loop_
_entity.id
_entity.type
_entity.pdbx_description
1 polymer ?
#
loop_
_entity_poly.entity_id
_entity_poly.type
_entity_poly.pdbx_seq_one_letter_code
_entity_poly.pdbx_strand_id
1 'polypeptide(L)'
;AEDDGDKILDAPSDEEENLDREPTEEELRESKKPENQLNVETVRGKKRKFTEKVVENSRDKLQSLAKETAHEYLIRWKNDKKQWKFEKLKQKFIQNNALCVESFNEEMWPIVLEYLVNGKGACRKFLIDTAQKVIQEADHAIMEDSKKTHLLQETRYLRARELLQMLN
;
A
#
# COMPACT_ATOMS: atom_id res chain seq x y z
N ALA A 1 50.17 14.07 11.48
CA ALA A 1 50.83 13.07 10.64
C ALA A 1 50.41 11.72 11.18
N GLU A 2 49.91 10.88 10.27
CA GLU A 2 49.64 9.44 10.41
C GLU A 2 48.48 9.04 11.32
N ASP A 3 47.71 8.00 11.04
CA ASP A 3 47.36 7.27 9.81
C ASP A 3 46.32 6.21 10.26
N ASP A 4 45.36 5.94 9.38
CA ASP A 4 44.60 4.71 9.12
C ASP A 4 44.31 3.64 10.21
N GLY A 5 43.09 3.09 10.15
CA GLY A 5 42.85 1.74 10.69
C GLY A 5 41.41 1.35 10.96
N ASP A 6 40.59 1.37 9.91
CA ASP A 6 39.27 0.78 9.79
C ASP A 6 39.12 -0.59 10.50
N LYS A 7 38.08 -0.74 11.34
CA LYS A 7 37.65 -2.04 11.90
C LYS A 7 36.27 -2.38 11.35
N ILE A 8 36.27 -2.90 10.13
CA ILE A 8 35.15 -3.64 9.56
C ILE A 8 35.08 -4.97 10.32
N LEU A 9 33.98 -5.16 11.05
CA LEU A 9 33.62 -6.43 11.65
C LEU A 9 32.86 -7.27 10.62
N ASP A 10 33.41 -8.46 10.36
CA ASP A 10 32.90 -9.54 9.52
C ASP A 10 31.41 -9.83 9.67
N ALA A 11 30.73 -9.93 8.52
CA ALA A 11 29.70 -10.93 8.19
C ALA A 11 29.29 -10.77 6.71
N PRO A 12 28.74 -11.80 6.04
CA PRO A 12 29.13 -13.20 5.96
C PRO A 12 29.48 -13.58 4.49
N SER A 13 30.45 -14.48 4.28
CA SER A 13 30.67 -15.12 2.98
C SER A 13 29.90 -16.44 2.94
N ASP A 14 29.29 -16.72 1.77
CA ASP A 14 28.94 -18.07 1.27
C ASP A 14 27.47 -18.54 1.25
N GLU A 15 26.48 -17.66 0.99
CA GLU A 15 25.16 -18.12 0.49
C GLU A 15 24.55 -17.23 -0.61
N GLU A 16 25.36 -16.60 -1.47
CA GLU A 16 24.88 -16.03 -2.74
C GLU A 16 25.16 -16.99 -3.90
N GLU A 17 24.64 -18.23 -3.82
CA GLU A 17 24.63 -19.14 -4.98
C GLU A 17 23.50 -18.75 -5.96
N ASN A 18 23.89 -17.99 -6.97
CA ASN A 18 23.36 -17.95 -8.34
C ASN A 18 21.97 -18.60 -8.59
N LEU A 19 20.91 -17.83 -8.34
CA LEU A 19 19.49 -18.22 -8.47
C LEU A 19 18.95 -18.34 -9.92
N ASP A 20 19.81 -18.24 -10.94
CA ASP A 20 19.45 -18.35 -12.36
C ASP A 20 20.07 -19.60 -13.05
N ARG A 21 20.71 -20.50 -12.30
CA ARG A 21 21.28 -21.73 -12.87
C ARG A 21 20.19 -22.71 -13.31
N GLU A 22 20.31 -23.26 -14.51
CA GLU A 22 19.47 -24.36 -14.98
C GLU A 22 19.69 -25.60 -14.09
N PRO A 23 18.61 -26.33 -13.72
CA PRO A 23 18.73 -27.51 -12.85
C PRO A 23 19.68 -28.55 -13.43
N THR A 24 20.53 -29.09 -12.59
CA THR A 24 21.54 -30.09 -12.97
C THR A 24 20.87 -31.43 -13.28
N GLU A 25 21.46 -32.25 -14.15
CA GLU A 25 20.85 -33.53 -14.56
C GLU A 25 20.65 -34.51 -13.41
N GLU A 26 21.49 -34.46 -12.38
CA GLU A 26 21.34 -35.26 -11.17
C GLU A 26 20.11 -34.85 -10.34
N GLU A 27 19.84 -33.55 -10.20
CA GLU A 27 18.66 -33.01 -9.51
C GLU A 27 17.36 -33.40 -10.25
N LEU A 28 17.42 -33.46 -11.58
CA LEU A 28 16.32 -33.95 -12.43
C LEU A 28 16.08 -35.47 -12.30
N ARG A 29 17.10 -36.25 -11.93
CA ARG A 29 16.97 -37.70 -11.69
C ARG A 29 16.45 -37.98 -10.28
N GLU A 30 16.88 -37.21 -9.29
CA GLU A 30 16.40 -37.36 -7.92
C GLU A 30 14.94 -36.95 -7.74
N SER A 31 14.50 -35.91 -8.45
CA SER A 31 13.10 -35.49 -8.48
C SER A 31 12.15 -36.49 -9.16
N LYS A 32 12.67 -37.43 -9.96
CA LYS A 32 11.90 -38.51 -10.60
C LYS A 32 11.74 -39.76 -9.73
N LYS A 33 12.42 -39.84 -8.57
CA LYS A 33 12.27 -40.97 -7.63
C LYS A 33 10.82 -41.02 -7.10
N PRO A 34 10.19 -42.21 -7.02
CA PRO A 34 8.79 -42.36 -6.64
C PRO A 34 8.47 -41.84 -5.23
N GLU A 35 9.44 -41.86 -4.33
CA GLU A 35 9.36 -41.29 -2.97
C GLU A 35 9.14 -39.77 -2.96
N ASN A 36 9.61 -39.06 -4.01
CA ASN A 36 9.50 -37.61 -4.14
C ASN A 36 8.23 -37.16 -4.87
N GLN A 37 7.47 -38.07 -5.50
CA GLN A 37 6.28 -37.74 -6.30
C GLN A 37 5.11 -37.19 -5.46
N LEU A 38 5.10 -37.43 -4.15
CA LEU A 38 4.05 -36.95 -3.23
C LEU A 38 4.31 -35.54 -2.67
N ASN A 39 5.51 -34.97 -2.84
CA ASN A 39 5.86 -33.65 -2.30
C ASN A 39 6.49 -32.70 -3.33
N VAL A 40 6.14 -32.82 -4.62
CA VAL A 40 6.70 -31.94 -5.65
C VAL A 40 6.03 -30.57 -5.63
N GLU A 41 6.32 -29.77 -4.60
CA GLU A 41 6.33 -28.33 -4.80
C GLU A 41 7.36 -28.03 -5.88
N THR A 42 6.87 -27.80 -7.10
CA THR A 42 7.70 -27.40 -8.23
C THR A 42 8.58 -26.21 -7.84
N VAL A 43 9.77 -26.10 -8.42
CA VAL A 43 10.67 -24.95 -8.21
C VAL A 43 9.93 -23.63 -8.47
N ARG A 44 9.03 -23.59 -9.45
CA ARG A 44 8.13 -22.46 -9.73
C ARG A 44 7.14 -22.18 -8.61
N GLY A 45 6.60 -23.22 -7.96
CA GLY A 45 5.74 -23.12 -6.78
C GLY A 45 6.48 -22.56 -5.57
N LYS A 46 7.71 -23.02 -5.32
CA LYS A 46 8.59 -22.49 -4.27
C LYS A 46 8.95 -21.01 -4.54
N LYS A 47 9.30 -20.68 -5.79
CA LYS A 47 9.57 -19.29 -6.23
C LYS A 47 8.37 -18.37 -6.00
N ARG A 48 7.16 -18.81 -6.38
CA ARG A 48 5.92 -18.05 -6.14
C ARG A 48 5.69 -17.81 -4.65
N LYS A 49 5.80 -18.84 -3.80
CA LYS A 49 5.62 -18.72 -2.35
C LYS A 49 6.67 -17.81 -1.70
N PHE A 50 7.93 -17.88 -2.16
CA PHE A 50 8.98 -17.00 -1.68
C PHE A 50 8.69 -15.54 -2.07
N THR A 51 8.34 -15.28 -3.34
CA THR A 51 7.96 -13.94 -3.80
C THR A 51 6.74 -13.41 -3.03
N GLU A 52 5.71 -14.23 -2.80
CA GLU A 52 4.54 -13.86 -2.01
C GLU A 52 4.93 -13.47 -0.57
N LYS A 53 5.79 -14.25 0.09
CA LYS A 53 6.31 -13.92 1.44
C LYS A 53 7.14 -12.64 1.46
N VAL A 54 7.97 -12.40 0.44
CA VAL A 54 8.78 -11.17 0.33
C VAL A 54 7.87 -9.96 0.12
N VAL A 55 6.82 -10.09 -0.69
CA VAL A 55 5.81 -9.05 -0.90
C VAL A 55 5.03 -8.78 0.40
N GLU A 56 4.64 -9.82 1.12
CA GLU A 56 3.93 -9.69 2.40
C GLU A 56 4.81 -9.00 3.45
N ASN A 57 6.08 -9.40 3.57
CA ASN A 57 7.05 -8.77 4.48
C ASN A 57 7.40 -7.31 4.10
N SER A 58 7.17 -6.90 2.86
CA SER A 58 7.44 -5.54 2.39
C SER A 58 6.18 -4.68 2.25
N ARG A 59 4.99 -5.26 2.45
CA ARG A 59 3.70 -4.59 2.24
C ARG A 59 3.57 -3.32 3.08
N ASP A 60 3.88 -3.40 4.36
CA ASP A 60 3.74 -2.26 5.28
C ASP A 60 4.70 -1.13 4.91
N LYS A 61 5.93 -1.48 4.51
CA LYS A 61 6.94 -0.50 4.02
C LYS A 61 6.45 0.19 2.74
N LEU A 62 5.92 -0.58 1.80
CA LEU A 62 5.36 -0.05 0.56
C LEU A 62 4.13 0.84 0.82
N GLN A 63 3.29 0.48 1.79
CA GLN A 63 2.13 1.27 2.19
C GLN A 63 2.56 2.59 2.85
N SER A 64 3.57 2.57 3.74
CA SER A 64 4.15 3.79 4.34
C SER A 64 4.70 4.71 3.25
N LEU A 65 5.50 4.17 2.33
CA LEU A 65 6.07 4.94 1.23
C LEU A 65 4.96 5.54 0.33
N ALA A 66 3.91 4.77 0.02
CA ALA A 66 2.79 5.26 -0.77
C ALA A 66 2.06 6.41 -0.06
N LYS A 67 1.90 6.33 1.26
CA LYS A 67 1.33 7.39 2.10
C LYS A 67 2.20 8.65 2.09
N GLU A 68 3.49 8.53 2.41
CA GLU A 68 4.44 9.65 2.45
C GLU A 68 4.49 10.40 1.11
N THR A 69 4.66 9.66 0.03
CA THR A 69 4.71 10.26 -1.30
C THR A 69 3.38 10.87 -1.75
N ALA A 70 2.23 10.38 -1.25
CA ALA A 70 0.94 11.02 -1.48
C ALA A 70 0.79 12.33 -0.67
N HIS A 71 1.37 12.40 0.54
CA HIS A 71 1.41 13.63 1.34
C HIS A 71 2.24 14.70 0.65
N GLU A 72 3.46 14.36 0.22
CA GLU A 72 4.34 15.27 -0.52
C GLU A 72 3.67 15.77 -1.81
N TYR A 73 3.00 14.87 -2.53
CA TYR A 73 2.26 15.21 -3.74
C TYR A 73 1.17 16.26 -3.48
N LEU A 74 0.39 16.12 -2.39
CA LEU A 74 -0.66 17.06 -2.01
C LEU A 74 -0.10 18.40 -1.50
N ILE A 75 0.97 18.36 -0.71
CA ILE A 75 1.66 19.57 -0.23
C ILE A 75 2.19 20.36 -1.43
N ARG A 76 2.82 19.68 -2.40
CA ARG A 76 3.32 20.30 -3.62
C ARG A 76 2.20 20.85 -4.50
N TRP A 77 1.10 20.09 -4.64
CA TRP A 77 -0.09 20.57 -5.34
C TRP A 77 -0.64 21.86 -4.72
N LYS A 78 -0.64 21.96 -3.39
CA LYS A 78 -1.15 23.12 -2.65
C LYS A 78 -0.21 24.34 -2.73
N ASN A 79 1.09 24.11 -2.54
CA ASN A 79 2.07 25.19 -2.31
C ASN A 79 2.91 25.55 -3.54
N ASP A 80 3.13 24.61 -4.46
CA ASP A 80 3.98 24.80 -5.64
C ASP A 80 3.35 24.16 -6.89
N LYS A 81 2.26 24.78 -7.36
CA LYS A 81 1.55 24.36 -8.57
C LYS A 81 2.42 24.38 -9.83
N LYS A 82 3.54 25.12 -9.85
CA LYS A 82 4.43 25.21 -11.02
C LYS A 82 5.27 23.95 -11.18
N GLN A 83 5.74 23.37 -10.06
CA GLN A 83 6.53 22.13 -10.06
C GLN A 83 5.66 20.88 -9.87
N TRP A 84 4.38 21.05 -9.54
CA TRP A 84 3.45 19.94 -9.45
C TRP A 84 3.14 19.35 -10.84
N LYS A 85 3.23 18.03 -10.94
CA LYS A 85 2.82 17.27 -12.12
C LYS A 85 1.78 16.25 -11.71
N PHE A 86 0.81 16.01 -12.59
CA PHE A 86 -0.22 15.02 -12.34
C PHE A 86 0.37 13.61 -12.32
N GLU A 87 0.17 12.90 -11.21
CA GLU A 87 0.58 11.50 -11.04
C GLU A 87 -0.64 10.62 -10.76
N LYS A 88 -1.07 9.87 -11.78
CA LYS A 88 -2.30 9.05 -11.71
C LYS A 88 -2.28 8.03 -10.56
N LEU A 89 -1.11 7.45 -10.26
CA LEU A 89 -0.98 6.49 -9.16
C LEU A 89 -1.18 7.17 -7.80
N LYS A 90 -0.62 8.37 -7.59
CA LYS A 90 -0.85 9.17 -6.38
C LYS A 90 -2.32 9.57 -6.27
N GLN A 91 -2.91 10.04 -7.37
CA GLN A 91 -4.34 10.39 -7.40
C GLN A 91 -5.22 9.19 -6.98
N LYS A 92 -5.00 8.00 -7.57
CA LYS A 92 -5.74 6.79 -7.21
C LYS A 92 -5.53 6.41 -5.75
N PHE A 93 -4.30 6.49 -5.26
CA PHE A 93 -3.99 6.23 -3.85
C PHE A 93 -4.78 7.18 -2.94
N ILE A 94 -4.77 8.48 -3.24
CA ILE A 94 -5.50 9.49 -2.47
C ILE A 94 -7.01 9.20 -2.51
N GLN A 95 -7.59 8.97 -3.69
CA GLN A 95 -9.03 8.66 -3.84
C GLN A 95 -9.46 7.45 -3.01
N ASN A 96 -8.65 6.38 -3.01
CA ASN A 96 -8.97 5.15 -2.30
C ASN A 96 -8.79 5.24 -0.79
N ASN A 97 -7.93 6.14 -0.30
CA ASN A 97 -7.50 6.18 1.11
C ASN A 97 -7.85 7.48 1.84
N ALA A 98 -8.42 8.49 1.17
CA ALA A 98 -8.68 9.82 1.73
C ALA A 98 -9.53 9.80 3.01
N LEU A 99 -10.51 8.89 3.07
CA LEU A 99 -11.40 8.76 4.21
C LEU A 99 -10.75 8.03 5.40
N CYS A 100 -9.59 7.41 5.21
CA CYS A 100 -8.85 6.70 6.25
C CYS A 100 -7.94 7.66 7.04
N VAL A 101 -8.14 7.73 8.36
CA VAL A 101 -7.36 8.56 9.28
C VAL A 101 -5.89 8.15 9.33
N GLU A 102 -5.61 6.85 9.22
CA GLU A 102 -4.23 6.35 9.18
C GLU A 102 -3.49 6.79 7.93
N SER A 103 -4.20 7.01 6.82
CA SER A 103 -3.60 7.48 5.57
C SER A 103 -3.44 8.98 5.55
N PHE A 104 -4.42 9.75 6.04
CA PHE A 104 -4.35 11.21 6.12
C PHE A 104 -4.84 11.65 7.48
N ASN A 105 -3.97 12.27 8.28
CA ASN A 105 -4.33 12.81 9.59
C ASN A 105 -5.28 14.03 9.45
N GLU A 106 -5.73 14.57 10.57
CA GLU A 106 -6.66 15.71 10.60
C GLU A 106 -6.06 16.97 9.95
N GLU A 107 -4.76 17.21 10.11
CA GLU A 107 -4.05 18.35 9.51
C GLU A 107 -4.00 18.28 7.98
N MET A 108 -3.85 17.08 7.42
CA MET A 108 -3.82 16.87 5.97
C MET A 108 -5.21 16.89 5.34
N TRP A 109 -6.26 16.61 6.12
CA TRP A 109 -7.62 16.45 5.59
C TRP A 109 -8.13 17.67 4.79
N PRO A 110 -7.97 18.93 5.24
CA PRO A 110 -8.38 20.09 4.44
C PRO A 110 -7.75 20.14 3.04
N ILE A 111 -6.45 19.78 2.93
CA ILE A 111 -5.74 19.75 1.65
C ILE A 111 -6.27 18.62 0.76
N VAL A 112 -6.50 17.44 1.36
CA VAL A 112 -7.08 16.28 0.66
C VAL A 112 -8.47 16.62 0.12
N LEU A 113 -9.33 17.20 0.96
CA LEU A 113 -10.70 17.55 0.59
C LEU A 113 -10.73 18.54 -0.57
N GLU A 114 -9.94 19.62 -0.49
CA GLU A 114 -9.83 20.60 -1.58
C GLU A 114 -9.31 19.97 -2.87
N TYR A 115 -8.34 19.06 -2.78
CA TYR A 115 -7.83 18.34 -3.95
C TYR A 115 -8.91 17.48 -4.61
N LEU A 116 -9.68 16.74 -3.81
CA LEU A 116 -10.71 15.82 -4.29
C LEU A 116 -11.92 16.53 -4.89
N VAL A 117 -12.37 17.64 -4.29
CA VAL A 117 -13.54 18.41 -4.76
C VAL A 117 -13.32 19.01 -6.14
N ASN A 118 -12.06 19.28 -6.50
CA ASN A 118 -11.66 19.74 -7.83
C ASN A 118 -11.74 18.63 -8.91
N GLY A 119 -12.00 17.38 -8.52
CA GLY A 119 -12.21 16.25 -9.43
C GLY A 119 -13.47 16.39 -10.27
N LYS A 120 -13.38 16.04 -11.56
CA LYS A 120 -14.49 16.13 -12.53
C LYS A 120 -14.82 14.78 -13.17
N GLY A 121 -16.03 14.67 -13.73
CA GLY A 121 -16.47 13.49 -14.49
C GLY A 121 -16.42 12.20 -13.67
N ALA A 122 -15.75 11.18 -14.19
CA ALA A 122 -15.64 9.86 -13.54
C ALA A 122 -15.01 9.92 -12.14
N CYS A 123 -14.05 10.83 -11.92
CA CYS A 123 -13.46 11.04 -10.61
C CYS A 123 -14.51 11.50 -9.59
N ARG A 124 -15.33 12.50 -9.95
CA ARG A 124 -16.40 13.00 -9.09
C ARG A 124 -17.41 11.91 -8.76
N LYS A 125 -17.86 11.17 -9.78
CA LYS A 125 -18.80 10.05 -9.59
C LYS A 125 -18.25 9.01 -8.62
N PHE A 126 -17.00 8.58 -8.83
CA PHE A 126 -16.33 7.63 -7.94
C PHE A 126 -16.29 8.11 -6.48
N LEU A 127 -15.99 9.39 -6.26
CA LEU A 127 -15.94 9.97 -4.90
C LEU A 127 -17.32 10.00 -4.24
N ILE A 128 -18.36 10.37 -4.99
CA ILE A 128 -19.75 10.35 -4.50
C ILE A 128 -20.15 8.93 -4.12
N ASP A 129 -19.96 7.96 -5.03
CA ASP A 129 -20.32 6.55 -4.80
C ASP A 129 -19.56 5.99 -3.58
N THR A 130 -18.28 6.34 -3.44
CA THR A 130 -17.44 5.91 -2.30
C THR A 130 -17.93 6.52 -0.99
N ALA A 131 -18.24 7.82 -0.96
CA ALA A 131 -18.74 8.50 0.23
C ALA A 131 -20.10 7.96 0.66
N GLN A 132 -21.03 7.76 -0.29
CA GLN A 132 -22.35 7.17 -0.03
C GLN A 132 -22.22 5.77 0.55
N LYS A 133 -21.34 4.94 -0.03
CA LYS A 133 -21.09 3.58 0.47
C LYS A 133 -20.59 3.59 1.92
N VAL A 134 -19.65 4.46 2.26
CA VAL A 134 -19.14 4.59 3.64
C VAL A 134 -20.25 5.02 4.60
N ILE A 135 -21.09 5.96 4.20
CA ILE A 135 -22.24 6.41 5.01
C ILE A 135 -23.19 5.24 5.26
N GLN A 136 -23.55 4.48 4.21
CA GLN A 136 -24.42 3.32 4.33
C GLN A 136 -23.81 2.22 5.22
N GLU A 137 -22.52 1.92 5.05
CA GLU A 137 -21.80 0.94 5.89
C GLU A 137 -21.82 1.36 7.37
N ALA A 138 -21.63 2.65 7.66
CA ALA A 138 -21.69 3.17 9.01
C ALA A 138 -23.10 3.12 9.58
N ASP A 139 -24.12 3.52 8.81
CA ASP A 139 -25.52 3.48 9.22
C ASP A 139 -25.96 2.04 9.54
N HIS A 140 -25.52 1.06 8.75
CA HIS A 140 -25.73 -0.37 9.02
C HIS A 140 -25.01 -0.85 10.28
N ALA A 141 -23.73 -0.48 10.46
CA ALA A 141 -22.96 -0.87 11.63
C ALA A 141 -23.50 -0.30 12.94
N ILE A 142 -24.08 0.91 12.92
CA ILE A 142 -24.73 1.52 14.09
C ILE A 142 -25.96 0.71 14.54
N MET A 143 -26.68 0.08 13.60
CA MET A 143 -27.84 -0.77 13.92
C MET A 143 -27.46 -2.12 14.56
N GLU A 144 -26.22 -2.59 14.38
CA GLU A 144 -25.78 -3.94 14.80
C GLU A 144 -24.92 -4.00 16.09
N ASP A 145 -24.59 -2.84 16.69
CA ASP A 145 -23.95 -2.67 18.02
C ASP A 145 -22.40 -2.88 18.09
N SER A 146 -21.64 -1.81 18.43
CA SER A 146 -20.26 -1.86 19.00
C SER A 146 -19.67 -0.45 19.23
N LYS A 147 -19.11 -0.23 20.44
CA LYS A 147 -18.56 1.07 20.90
C LYS A 147 -17.17 1.43 20.37
N LYS A 148 -16.39 0.47 19.85
CA LYS A 148 -15.00 0.71 19.40
C LYS A 148 -14.88 0.86 17.88
N THR A 149 -15.76 0.20 17.12
CA THR A 149 -15.98 0.49 15.70
C THR A 149 -16.59 1.89 15.53
N HIS A 150 -17.38 2.36 16.50
CA HIS A 150 -18.02 3.67 16.45
C HIS A 150 -17.02 4.80 16.17
N LEU A 151 -15.90 4.90 16.89
CA LEU A 151 -15.00 6.06 16.77
C LEU A 151 -14.25 6.13 15.42
N LEU A 152 -13.75 5.00 14.92
CA LEU A 152 -13.09 4.93 13.60
C LEU A 152 -14.09 5.08 12.45
N GLN A 153 -15.28 4.49 12.59
CA GLN A 153 -16.38 4.73 11.67
C GLN A 153 -16.83 6.18 11.73
N GLU A 154 -16.80 6.83 12.89
CA GLU A 154 -17.23 8.21 13.09
C GLU A 154 -16.33 9.18 12.31
N THR A 155 -15.00 9.11 12.44
CA THR A 155 -14.15 10.01 11.63
C THR A 155 -14.27 9.73 10.14
N ARG A 156 -14.29 8.45 9.73
CA ARG A 156 -14.43 8.06 8.31
C ARG A 156 -15.78 8.52 7.74
N TYR A 157 -16.84 8.40 8.53
CA TYR A 157 -18.20 8.83 8.23
C TYR A 157 -18.30 10.35 8.13
N LEU A 158 -17.73 11.10 9.07
CA LEU A 158 -17.69 12.56 9.06
C LEU A 158 -16.99 13.07 7.80
N ARG A 159 -15.82 12.49 7.46
CA ARG A 159 -15.12 12.81 6.21
C ARG A 159 -15.93 12.49 4.97
N ALA A 160 -16.65 11.37 4.96
CA ALA A 160 -17.52 11.00 3.84
C ALA A 160 -18.69 11.99 3.68
N ARG A 161 -19.31 12.41 4.80
CA ARG A 161 -20.37 13.43 4.83
C ARG A 161 -19.87 14.77 4.31
N GLU A 162 -18.73 15.24 4.81
CA GLU A 162 -18.13 16.50 4.38
C GLU A 162 -17.75 16.47 2.89
N LEU A 163 -17.12 15.39 2.43
CA LEU A 163 -16.81 15.20 1.01
C LEU A 163 -18.07 15.25 0.14
N LEU A 164 -19.14 14.56 0.55
CA LEU A 164 -20.40 14.54 -0.19
C LEU A 164 -21.08 15.91 -0.20
N GLN A 165 -21.03 16.66 0.90
CA GLN A 165 -21.55 18.03 0.97
C GLN A 165 -20.82 18.98 0.02
N MET A 166 -19.51 18.84 -0.11
CA MET A 166 -18.71 19.67 -1.03
C MET A 166 -18.86 19.28 -2.50
N LEU A 167 -19.33 18.05 -2.78
CA LEU A 167 -19.54 17.50 -4.11
C LEU A 167 -21.00 17.58 -4.59
N ASN A 168 -21.91 18.16 -3.82
CA ASN A 168 -23.29 18.44 -4.21
C ASN A 168 -23.49 19.94 -4.42
#